data_AF-A0A7Y5SX52-F1
#
_entry.id   AF-A0A7Y5SX52-F1
#
_cell.length_a   1.000
_cell.length_b   1.000
_cell.length_c   1.000
_cell.angle_alpha   90.00
_cell.angle_beta   90.00
_cell.angle_gamma   90.00
#
_symmetry.space_group_name_H-M   'P 1'
#
loop_
_entity.id
_entity.type
_entity.pdbx_description
1 polymer ?
#
loop_
_entity_poly.entity_id
_entity_poly.type
_entity_poly.pdbx_seq_one_letter_code
_entity_poly.pdbx_strand_id
1 'polypeptide(L)' 'MAHTPTCLVCQKEMELGFMTDMGHYDTIRLPRWCAGTPEASFWSGEAKSSQAKTGAKVTAYRCPTCKALRLYAFDEPAQG' A
#
# COMPACT_ATOMS: atom_id res chain seq x y z
N MET A 1 11.04 15.29 1.17
CA MET A 1 11.67 14.10 1.76
C MET A 1 10.75 13.60 2.86
N ALA A 2 10.06 12.46 2.65
CA ALA A 2 9.22 11.89 3.69
C ALA A 2 10.14 11.22 4.73
N HIS A 3 10.10 11.72 5.96
CA HIS A 3 10.82 11.11 7.08
C HIS A 3 10.30 9.69 7.32
N THR A 4 11.20 8.77 7.71
CA THR A 4 10.81 7.41 8.12
C THR A 4 9.83 7.50 9.28
N PRO A 5 8.63 6.89 9.17
CA PRO A 5 7.60 7.02 10.18
C PRO A 5 8.01 6.39 11.50
N THR A 6 7.60 7.02 12.59
CA THR A 6 7.80 6.51 13.95
C THR A 6 6.58 5.70 14.39
N CYS A 7 6.82 4.57 15.06
CA CYS A 7 5.77 3.73 15.61
C CYS A 7 5.00 4.48 16.72
N LEU A 8 3.69 4.68 16.56
CA LEU A 8 2.89 5.38 17.57
C LEU A 8 2.75 4.62 18.91
N VAL A 9 3.10 3.32 18.94
CA VAL A 9 3.06 2.51 20.17
C VAL A 9 4.38 2.59 20.94
N CYS A 10 5.51 2.33 20.25
CA CYS A 10 6.82 2.21 20.89
C CYS A 10 7.71 3.45 20.72
N GLN A 11 7.30 4.42 19.91
CA GLN A 11 8.08 5.61 19.56
C GLN A 11 9.47 5.27 18.96
N LYS A 12 9.57 4.15 18.24
CA LYS A 12 10.76 3.72 17.50
C LYS A 12 10.58 3.92 16.01
N GLU A 13 11.65 4.24 15.30
CA GLU A 13 11.68 4.25 13.83
C GLU A 13 11.23 2.89 13.28
N MET A 14 10.43 2.91 12.22
CA MET A 14 9.85 1.70 11.63
C MET A 14 10.64 1.25 10.40
N GLU A 15 10.67 -0.07 10.18
CA GLU A 15 11.35 -0.69 9.04
C GLU A 15 10.47 -0.62 7.79
N LEU A 16 11.05 -0.16 6.68
CA LEU A 16 10.40 -0.15 5.37
C LEU A 16 10.15 -1.58 4.87
N GLY A 17 8.98 -1.80 4.27
CA GLY A 17 8.63 -3.03 3.58
C GLY A 17 7.47 -2.82 2.61
N PHE A 18 6.97 -3.91 2.06
CA PHE A 18 5.83 -3.90 1.15
C PHE A 18 4.98 -5.15 1.35
N MET A 19 3.71 -5.04 0.97
CA MET A 19 2.81 -6.19 0.86
C MET A 19 2.72 -6.57 -0.61
N THR A 20 2.51 -7.86 -0.87
CA THR A 20 2.27 -8.37 -2.21
C THR A 20 0.91 -9.03 -2.25
N ASP A 21 0.21 -8.83 -3.36
CA ASP A 21 -0.97 -9.59 -3.71
C ASP A 21 -0.72 -10.38 -4.99
N MET A 22 -1.41 -11.51 -5.12
CA MET A 22 -1.30 -12.40 -6.28
C MET A 22 -2.36 -12.00 -7.30
N GLY A 23 -1.91 -11.33 -8.35
CA GLY A 23 -2.76 -10.97 -9.48
C GLY A 23 -3.00 -12.13 -10.43
N HIS A 24 -3.63 -11.82 -11.56
CA HIS A 24 -3.83 -12.78 -12.65
C HIS A 24 -2.50 -13.44 -13.07
N TYR A 25 -2.52 -14.74 -13.33
CA TYR A 25 -1.35 -15.58 -13.61
C TYR A 25 -0.23 -15.49 -12.55
N ASP A 26 -0.61 -15.43 -11.27
CA ASP A 26 0.34 -15.38 -10.14
C ASP A 26 1.32 -14.20 -10.22
N THR A 27 0.91 -13.12 -10.91
CA THR A 27 1.76 -11.94 -11.04
C THR A 27 1.80 -11.19 -9.72
N ILE A 28 3.01 -10.94 -9.21
CA ILE A 28 3.20 -10.16 -7.98
C ILE A 28 2.78 -8.71 -8.25
N ARG A 29 1.78 -8.24 -7.49
CA ARG A 29 1.31 -6.85 -7.54
C ARG A 29 1.46 -6.20 -6.18
N LEU A 30 1.85 -4.92 -6.18
CA LEU A 30 1.77 -4.09 -4.98
C LEU A 30 0.32 -3.63 -4.79
N PRO A 31 -0.20 -3.63 -3.57
CA PRO A 31 -1.52 -3.10 -3.27
C PRO A 31 -1.56 -1.59 -3.55
N ARG A 32 -2.75 -1.11 -3.92
CA ARG A 32 -2.97 0.30 -4.26
C ARG A 32 -4.16 0.81 -3.47
N TRP A 33 -4.01 1.99 -2.89
CA TRP A 33 -5.10 2.72 -2.28
C TRP A 33 -5.83 3.50 -3.37
N CYS A 34 -7.12 3.22 -3.54
CA CYS A 34 -7.98 3.87 -4.51
C CYS A 34 -9.02 4.70 -3.75
N ALA A 35 -9.13 5.99 -4.05
CA ALA A 35 -10.09 6.86 -3.39
C ALA A 35 -11.54 6.54 -3.82
N GLY A 36 -12.48 6.64 -2.88
CA GLY A 36 -13.91 6.44 -3.12
C GLY A 36 -14.36 4.98 -3.03
N THR A 37 -15.60 4.74 -3.47
CA THR A 37 -16.20 3.40 -3.49
C THR A 37 -15.80 2.62 -4.75
N PRO A 38 -15.57 1.31 -4.66
CA PRO A 38 -15.27 0.50 -5.83
C PRO A 38 -16.46 0.48 -6.79
N GLU A 39 -16.19 0.71 -8.08
CA GLU A 39 -17.18 0.62 -9.14
C GLU A 39 -17.01 -0.72 -9.86
N ALA A 40 -17.94 -1.64 -9.65
CA ALA A 40 -17.88 -2.94 -10.31
C ALA A 40 -17.91 -2.81 -11.84
N SER A 41 -17.26 -3.74 -12.52
CA SER A 41 -17.31 -3.84 -13.97
C SER A 41 -17.39 -5.30 -14.41
N PHE A 42 -18.13 -5.58 -15.48
CA PHE A 42 -18.28 -6.94 -15.99
C PHE A 42 -16.95 -7.58 -16.40
N TRP A 43 -15.96 -6.77 -16.79
CA TRP A 43 -14.65 -7.25 -17.27
C TRP A 43 -13.55 -7.28 -16.21
N SER A 44 -13.62 -6.43 -15.19
CA SER A 44 -12.56 -6.29 -14.18
C SER A 44 -13.00 -6.67 -12.76
N GLY A 45 -14.22 -7.18 -12.60
CA GLY A 45 -14.75 -7.66 -11.33
C GLY A 45 -15.21 -6.52 -10.42
N GLU A 46 -14.76 -6.55 -9.17
CA GLU A 46 -15.29 -5.70 -8.09
C GLU A 46 -14.92 -4.21 -8.21
N ALA A 47 -13.90 -3.86 -9.00
CA ALA A 47 -13.50 -2.48 -9.24
C ALA A 47 -13.05 -2.25 -10.69
N LYS A 48 -13.31 -1.06 -11.24
CA LYS A 48 -12.85 -0.68 -12.58
C LYS A 48 -11.33 -0.59 -12.62
N SER A 49 -10.73 -1.09 -13.71
CA SER A 49 -9.29 -0.97 -13.93
C SER A 49 -8.79 0.48 -13.96
N SER A 50 -9.63 1.46 -14.30
CA SER A 50 -9.30 2.89 -14.21
C SER A 50 -9.11 3.38 -12.77
N GLN A 51 -9.94 2.91 -11.82
CA GLN A 51 -9.78 3.21 -10.40
C GLN A 51 -8.46 2.61 -9.87
N ALA A 52 -8.17 1.35 -10.23
CA ALA A 52 -6.93 0.69 -9.84
C ALA A 52 -5.67 1.37 -10.42
N LYS A 53 -5.73 1.88 -11.67
CA LYS A 53 -4.59 2.56 -12.32
C LYS A 53 -4.26 3.90 -11.70
N THR A 54 -5.28 4.64 -11.25
CA THR A 54 -5.14 5.96 -10.62
C THR A 54 -4.83 5.86 -9.12
N GLY A 55 -4.99 4.69 -8.51
CA GLY A 55 -4.63 4.45 -7.11
C GLY A 55 -3.13 4.60 -6.81
N ALA A 56 -2.84 5.20 -5.66
CA ALA A 56 -1.49 5.35 -5.13
C ALA A 56 -0.97 4.02 -4.59
N LYS A 57 0.29 3.69 -4.88
CA LYS A 57 0.91 2.46 -4.36
C LYS A 57 1.03 2.54 -2.85
N VAL A 58 0.72 1.43 -2.17
CA VAL A 58 0.83 1.33 -0.72
C VAL A 58 2.20 0.80 -0.34
N THR A 59 2.88 1.52 0.55
CA THR A 59 4.09 1.10 1.22
C THR A 59 3.77 0.67 2.65
N ALA A 60 4.43 -0.37 3.15
CA ALA A 60 4.26 -0.84 4.51
C ALA A 60 5.46 -0.46 5.38
N TYR A 61 5.20 -0.15 6.64
CA TYR A 61 6.25 0.02 7.65
C TYR A 61 5.92 -0.86 8.85
N ARG A 62 6.89 -1.64 9.30
CA ARG A 62 6.73 -2.55 10.43
C ARG A 62 7.61 -2.12 11.60
N CYS A 63 7.05 -2.06 12.80
CA CYS A 63 7.84 -1.79 13.98
C CYS A 63 8.72 -2.99 14.33
N PRO A 64 10.05 -2.83 14.50
CA PRO A 64 10.93 -3.94 14.88
C PRO A 64 10.64 -4.46 16.29
N THR A 65 10.04 -3.65 17.17
CA THR A 65 9.76 -4.02 18.57
C THR A 65 8.39 -4.67 18.72
N CYS A 66 7.30 -3.91 18.58
CA CYS A 66 5.93 -4.40 18.82
C CYS A 66 5.27 -5.04 17.60
N LYS A 67 5.93 -5.05 16.44
CA LYS A 67 5.44 -5.64 15.18
C LYS A 67 4.19 -4.96 14.60
N ALA A 68 3.77 -3.82 15.14
CA ALA A 68 2.73 -2.99 14.55
C ALA A 68 3.07 -2.65 13.09
N LEU A 69 2.09 -2.81 12.21
CA LEU A 69 2.19 -2.53 10.78
C LEU A 69 1.41 -1.26 10.44
N ARG A 70 1.99 -0.39 9.61
CA ARG A 70 1.32 0.80 9.09
C ARG A 70 1.43 0.83 7.57
N LEU A 71 0.34 1.23 6.93
CA LEU A 71 0.22 1.32 5.47
C LEU A 71 0.10 2.79 5.08
N TYR A 72 0.90 3.22 4.12
CA TYR A 72 0.91 4.59 3.62
C TYR A 72 0.80 4.60 2.10
N ALA A 73 -0.02 5.50 1.57
CA ALA A 73 -0.18 5.75 0.14
C ALA A 73 0.33 7.17 -0.15
N PHE A 74 1.64 7.31 -0.36
CA PHE A 74 2.26 8.61 -0.60
C PHE A 74 1.97 9.11 -2.03
N ASP A 75 1.85 10.43 -2.20
CA ASP A 75 1.58 11.07 -3.49
C ASP A 75 2.75 10.93 -4.49
N GLU A 76 3.96 10.66 -3.99
CA GLU A 76 5.17 10.36 -4.77
C GLU A 76 5.76 9.06 -4.20
N PRO A 77 6.31 8.14 -5.02
CA PRO A 77 6.93 6.94 -4.46
C PRO A 77 8.02 7.35 -3.46
N ALA A 78 7.99 6.74 -2.28
CA ALA A 78 9.12 6.76 -1.37
C ALA A 78 10.30 6.13 -2.13
N GLN A 79 11.14 6.99 -2.72
CA GLN A 79 12.37 6.60 -3.39
C GLN A 79 13.25 5.94 -2.33
N GLY A 80 13.56 4.66 -2.55
CA GLY A 80 14.58 3.94 -1.80
C GLY A 80 15.97 4.31 -2.30
#